data_AF-F3NFK6-F1
#
_entry.id   AF-F3NFK6-F1
#
_cell.length_a   1.000
_cell.length_b   1.000
_cell.length_c   1.000
_cell.angle_alpha   90.00
_cell.angle_beta   90.00
_cell.angle_gamma   90.00
#
_symmetry.space_group_name_H-M   'P 1'
#
loop_
_entity.id
_entity.type
_entity.pdbx_description
1 polymer ?
#
loop_
_entity_poly.entity_id
_entity_poly.type
_entity_poly.pdbx_seq_one_letter_code
_entity_poly.pdbx_strand_id
1 'polypeptide(L)'
;MDLAAAPGDPVRAVAAGRVSFAGPVGGLGVVSVELTGTGAPPLRTTYESVRASVRKGDEVASGDVVGFLAEPGPRHCASGCLHWGLRRGESYLDPLSLLPPWLLRRGPSRLLPVPDVP
;
A
#
# COMPACT_ATOMS: atom_id res chain seq x y z
N MET A 1 3.16 -5.55 -1.95
CA MET A 1 4.23 -5.60 -0.92
C MET A 1 3.57 -5.35 0.41
N ASP A 2 4.07 -5.98 1.47
CA ASP A 2 3.50 -5.87 2.80
C ASP A 2 4.49 -5.16 3.72
N LEU A 3 4.04 -4.08 4.35
CA LEU A 3 4.84 -3.26 5.26
C LEU A 3 4.36 -3.52 6.68
N ALA A 4 5.28 -3.89 7.58
CA ALA A 4 4.95 -4.07 8.98
C ALA A 4 4.38 -2.76 9.55
N ALA A 5 3.18 -2.85 10.13
CA ALA A 5 2.45 -1.71 10.70
C ALA A 5 1.44 -2.25 11.71
N ALA A 6 1.24 -1.53 12.80
CA ALA A 6 0.26 -1.88 13.83
C ALA A 6 -1.13 -1.35 13.45
N PRO A 7 -2.21 -2.02 13.89
CA PRO A 7 -3.56 -1.46 13.83
C PRO A 7 -3.61 -0.06 14.43
N GLY A 8 -4.32 0.84 13.77
CA GLY A 8 -4.40 2.25 14.15
C GLY A 8 -3.25 3.13 13.63
N ASP A 9 -2.18 2.56 13.07
CA ASP A 9 -1.11 3.37 12.47
C ASP A 9 -1.64 4.23 11.31
N PRO A 10 -1.18 5.49 11.18
CA PRO A 10 -1.58 6.36 10.09
C PRO A 10 -1.00 5.87 8.76
N VAL A 11 -1.87 5.69 7.78
CA VAL A 11 -1.49 5.37 6.39
C VAL A 11 -1.42 6.68 5.60
N ARG A 12 -0.29 6.90 4.92
CA ARG A 12 0.00 8.16 4.24
C ARG A 12 0.15 8.00 2.73
N ALA A 13 -0.29 9.01 1.99
CA ALA A 13 -0.07 9.11 0.56
C ALA A 13 1.43 9.20 0.26
N VAL A 14 1.93 8.40 -0.69
CA VAL A 14 3.36 8.40 -1.04
C VAL A 14 3.78 9.63 -1.84
N ALA A 15 2.83 10.23 -2.56
CA ALA A 15 3.01 11.38 -3.42
C ALA A 15 1.67 12.10 -3.60
N ALA A 16 1.73 13.30 -4.17
CA ALA A 16 0.51 14.05 -4.48
C ALA A 16 -0.33 13.36 -5.56
N GLY A 17 -1.64 13.45 -5.42
CA GLY A 17 -2.56 12.76 -6.33
C GLY A 17 -4.02 12.99 -6.01
N ARG A 18 -4.88 12.25 -6.71
CA ARG A 18 -6.32 12.22 -6.47
C ARG A 18 -6.76 10.83 -6.04
N VAL A 19 -7.59 10.76 -5.02
CA VAL A 19 -8.19 9.49 -4.57
C VAL A 19 -9.13 8.97 -5.64
N SER A 20 -8.75 7.88 -6.31
CA SER A 20 -9.57 7.24 -7.35
C SER A 20 -10.60 6.28 -6.76
N PHE A 21 -10.35 5.77 -5.55
CA PHE A 21 -11.25 4.88 -4.82
C PHE A 21 -11.00 4.96 -3.31
N ALA A 22 -12.05 4.91 -2.51
CA ALA A 22 -12.00 4.74 -1.06
C ALA A 22 -13.25 3.98 -0.61
N GLY A 23 -13.10 2.75 -0.12
CA GLY A 23 -14.25 1.91 0.24
C GLY A 23 -13.90 0.42 0.42
N PRO A 24 -14.90 -0.44 0.65
CA PRO A 24 -14.68 -1.86 0.83
C PRO A 24 -14.46 -2.60 -0.50
N VAL A 25 -13.53 -3.55 -0.50
CA VAL A 25 -13.31 -4.55 -1.56
C VAL A 25 -13.12 -5.90 -0.88
N GLY A 26 -13.97 -6.90 -1.17
CA GLY A 26 -13.88 -8.21 -0.51
C GLY A 26 -13.99 -8.14 1.02
N GLY A 27 -14.74 -7.18 1.55
CA GLY A 27 -14.87 -6.94 3.00
C GLY A 27 -13.73 -6.14 3.63
N LEU A 28 -12.73 -5.71 2.84
CA LEU A 28 -11.52 -5.05 3.33
C LEU A 28 -11.50 -3.60 2.86
N GLY A 29 -11.14 -2.68 3.77
CA GLY A 29 -11.01 -1.26 3.42
C GLY A 29 -9.82 -1.03 2.48
N VAL A 30 -10.07 -0.34 1.38
CA VAL A 30 -9.08 -0.02 0.35
C VAL A 30 -9.13 1.46 -0.01
N VAL A 31 -7.96 2.08 -0.14
CA VAL A 31 -7.79 3.41 -0.71
C VAL A 31 -6.87 3.31 -1.93
N SER A 32 -7.25 3.92 -3.05
CA SER A 32 -6.40 4.05 -4.23
C SER A 32 -6.21 5.51 -4.59
N VAL A 33 -4.97 5.90 -4.91
CA VAL A 33 -4.59 7.26 -5.29
C VAL A 33 -3.91 7.22 -6.66
N GLU A 34 -4.42 7.98 -7.61
CA GLU A 34 -3.78 8.24 -8.90
C GLU A 34 -2.82 9.42 -8.75
N LEU A 35 -1.55 9.19 -9.05
CA LEU A 35 -0.45 10.11 -8.74
C LEU A 35 -0.27 11.16 -9.85
N THR A 36 -0.27 12.43 -9.45
CA THR A 36 -0.10 13.57 -10.36
C THR A 36 1.30 13.58 -10.97
N GLY A 37 1.41 13.93 -12.26
CA GLY A 37 2.71 14.13 -12.92
C GLY A 37 3.47 12.83 -13.26
N THR A 38 2.82 11.67 -13.22
CA THR A 38 3.48 10.37 -13.43
C THR A 38 3.29 9.76 -14.83
N GLY A 39 2.72 10.55 -15.76
CA GLY A 39 2.47 10.15 -17.14
C GLY A 39 1.02 9.70 -17.41
N ALA A 40 0.81 9.09 -18.58
CA ALA A 40 -0.49 8.60 -19.02
C ALA A 40 -0.39 7.11 -19.44
N PRO A 41 -1.16 6.19 -18.81
CA PRO A 41 -2.00 6.44 -17.63
C PRO A 41 -1.14 6.76 -16.39
N PRO A 42 -1.70 7.50 -15.40
CA PRO A 42 -0.97 7.81 -14.18
C PRO A 42 -0.63 6.54 -13.42
N LEU A 43 0.46 6.59 -12.65
CA LEU A 43 0.72 5.61 -11.61
C LEU A 43 -0.40 5.68 -10.57
N ARG A 44 -0.80 4.52 -10.08
CA ARG A 44 -1.81 4.39 -9.03
C ARG A 44 -1.29 3.52 -7.91
N THR A 45 -1.27 4.07 -6.70
CA THR A 45 -0.98 3.32 -5.49
C THR A 45 -2.26 2.85 -4.83
N THR A 46 -2.24 1.63 -4.29
CA THR A 46 -3.34 1.05 -3.53
C THR A 46 -2.88 0.69 -2.13
N TYR A 47 -3.68 1.04 -1.13
CA TYR A 47 -3.49 0.78 0.28
C TYR A 47 -4.66 -0.09 0.77
N GLU A 48 -4.38 -1.26 1.32
CA GLU A 48 -5.41 -2.20 1.76
C GLU A 48 -5.25 -2.58 3.24
N SER A 49 -6.36 -2.99 3.86
CA SER A 49 -6.59 -3.05 5.31
C SER A 49 -6.65 -1.65 5.92
N VAL A 50 -7.23 -0.69 5.21
CA VAL A 50 -7.26 0.72 5.63
C VAL A 50 -8.69 1.18 5.89
N ARG A 51 -8.94 1.67 7.10
CA ARG A 51 -10.13 2.48 7.38
C ARG A 51 -9.88 3.89 6.84
N ALA A 52 -10.46 4.18 5.68
CA ALA A 52 -10.25 5.43 4.96
C ALA A 52 -10.69 6.66 5.80
N SER A 53 -9.89 7.72 5.76
CA SER A 53 -10.24 9.07 6.25
C SER A 53 -10.55 10.05 5.11
N VAL A 54 -10.33 9.61 3.87
CA VAL A 54 -10.57 10.35 2.62
C VAL A 54 -11.70 9.73 1.82
N ARG A 55 -12.20 10.45 0.81
CA ARG A 55 -13.24 10.01 -0.12
C ARG A 55 -12.71 10.04 -1.55
N LYS A 56 -13.36 9.26 -2.44
CA LYS A 56 -13.10 9.34 -3.88
C LYS A 56 -13.28 10.78 -4.37
N GLY A 57 -12.31 11.28 -5.13
CA GLY A 57 -12.29 12.64 -5.67
C GLY A 57 -11.39 13.60 -4.90
N ASP A 58 -11.08 13.31 -3.63
CA ASP A 58 -10.22 14.15 -2.80
C ASP A 58 -8.81 14.27 -3.40
N GLU A 59 -8.24 15.46 -3.31
CA GLU A 59 -6.82 15.69 -3.60
C GLU A 59 -6.01 15.47 -2.32
N VAL A 60 -4.85 14.84 -2.47
CA VAL A 60 -3.91 14.58 -1.37
C VAL A 60 -2.52 15.05 -1.77
N ALA A 61 -1.80 15.62 -0.82
CA ALA A 61 -0.37 15.89 -0.94
C ALA A 61 0.45 14.67 -0.50
N SER A 62 1.75 14.68 -0.80
CA SER A 62 2.68 13.68 -0.25
C SER A 62 2.68 13.77 1.28
N GLY A 63 2.55 12.62 1.95
CA GLY A 63 2.53 12.52 3.40
C GLY A 63 1.17 12.74 4.06
N ASP A 64 0.14 13.16 3.33
CA ASP A 64 -1.21 13.30 3.88
C ASP A 64 -1.77 11.96 4.36
N VAL A 65 -2.51 11.99 5.47
CA VAL A 65 -3.14 10.79 6.03
C VAL A 65 -4.37 10.43 5.18
N VAL A 66 -4.34 9.25 4.57
CA VAL A 66 -5.44 8.71 3.76
C VAL A 66 -6.33 7.74 4.55
N GLY A 67 -5.87 7.31 5.72
CA GLY A 67 -6.64 6.49 6.64
C GLY A 67 -5.76 5.91 7.72
N PHE A 68 -6.30 4.90 8.40
CA PHE A 68 -5.62 4.20 9.48
C PHE A 68 -5.68 2.70 9.23
N LEU A 69 -4.62 1.99 9.60
CA LEU A 69 -4.62 0.54 9.47
C LEU A 69 -5.74 -0.05 10.34
N ALA A 70 -6.57 -0.89 9.72
CA ALA A 70 -7.62 -1.60 10.42
C ALA A 70 -7.04 -2.78 11.22
N GLU A 71 -7.86 -3.33 12.12
CA GLU A 71 -7.52 -4.56 12.82
C GLU A 71 -7.19 -5.69 11.83
N PRO A 72 -6.24 -6.59 12.16
CA PRO A 72 -5.87 -7.67 11.27
C PRO A 72 -7.07 -8.60 11.10
N GLY A 73 -7.53 -8.77 9.86
CA GLY A 73 -8.41 -9.89 9.51
C GLY A 73 -7.64 -11.22 9.50
N PRO A 74 -8.27 -12.34 9.10
CA PRO A 74 -7.57 -13.60 8.84
C PRO A 74 -6.63 -13.43 7.64
N ARG A 75 -5.45 -12.88 7.88
CA ARG A 75 -4.41 -12.58 6.90
C ARG A 75 -3.09 -13.20 7.31
N HIS A 76 -2.12 -13.16 6.39
CA HIS A 76 -0.79 -13.75 6.61
C HIS A 76 0.07 -12.99 7.64
N CYS A 77 -0.27 -11.74 7.97
CA CYS A 77 0.42 -10.93 8.97
C CYS A 77 -0.29 -11.02 10.32
N ALA A 78 0.24 -11.82 11.26
CA ALA A 78 -0.35 -11.98 12.59
C ALA A 78 -0.39 -10.68 13.41
N SER A 79 0.63 -9.82 13.26
CA SER A 79 0.77 -8.55 13.98
C SER A 79 0.21 -7.34 13.22
N GLY A 80 -0.37 -7.54 12.04
CA GLY A 80 -0.77 -6.45 11.13
C GLY A 80 0.32 -6.06 10.13
N CYS A 81 -0.14 -5.67 8.94
CA CYS A 81 0.69 -5.07 7.91
C CYS A 81 -0.19 -4.27 6.93
N LEU A 82 0.41 -3.25 6.31
CA LEU A 82 -0.17 -2.52 5.21
C LEU A 82 0.17 -3.21 3.90
N HIS A 83 -0.86 -3.63 3.16
CA HIS A 83 -0.71 -4.11 1.79
C HIS A 83 -0.63 -2.90 0.86
N TRP A 84 0.55 -2.67 0.28
CA TRP A 84 0.82 -1.57 -0.63
C TRP A 84 1.14 -2.08 -2.03
N GLY A 85 0.37 -1.59 -3.00
CA GLY A 85 0.47 -1.95 -4.42
C GLY A 85 0.71 -0.74 -5.31
N LEU A 86 1.30 -0.98 -6.47
CA LEU A 86 1.54 0.01 -7.52
C LEU A 86 1.10 -0.58 -8.86
N ARG A 87 0.36 0.21 -9.65
CA ARG A 87 0.00 -0.16 -11.03
C ARG A 87 0.01 1.03 -11.96
N ARG A 88 0.15 0.75 -13.26
CA ARG A 88 -0.05 1.68 -14.37
C ARG A 88 -1.04 1.03 -15.35
N GLY A 89 -2.24 1.61 -15.49
CA GLY A 89 -3.34 0.94 -16.17
C GLY A 89 -3.60 -0.44 -15.54
N GLU A 90 -3.46 -1.48 -16.35
CA GLU A 90 -3.62 -2.89 -15.96
C GLU A 90 -2.31 -3.57 -15.53
N SER A 91 -1.16 -2.91 -15.70
CA SER A 91 0.15 -3.47 -15.37
C SER A 91 0.50 -3.22 -13.90
N TYR A 92 0.70 -4.29 -13.13
CA TYR A 92 1.29 -4.20 -11.79
C TYR A 92 2.80 -3.96 -11.89
N LEU A 93 3.30 -3.08 -11.05
CA LEU A 93 4.71 -2.70 -10.97
C LEU A 93 5.23 -2.98 -9.57
N ASP A 94 6.57 -3.06 -9.41
CA ASP A 94 7.19 -3.14 -8.09
C ASP A 94 6.97 -1.82 -7.32
N PRO A 95 6.23 -1.80 -6.19
CA PRO A 95 5.99 -0.59 -5.41
C PRO A 95 7.28 0.04 -4.88
N LEU A 96 8.34 -0.76 -4.68
CA LEU A 96 9.63 -0.26 -4.23
C LEU A 96 10.34 0.63 -5.24
N SER A 97 9.95 0.58 -6.51
CA SER A 97 10.48 1.48 -7.53
C SER A 97 10.18 2.96 -7.25
N LEU A 98 9.23 3.25 -6.34
CA LEU A 98 8.93 4.60 -5.86
C LEU A 98 9.82 5.06 -4.71
N LEU A 99 10.57 4.15 -4.08
CA LEU A 99 11.41 4.50 -2.94
C LEU A 99 12.81 4.90 -3.41
N PRO A 100 13.44 5.88 -2.74
CA PRO A 100 14.81 6.25 -3.05
C PRO A 100 15.78 5.10 -2.69
N PRO A 101 16.93 4.98 -3.40
CA PRO A 101 17.85 3.84 -3.24
C PRO A 101 18.33 3.57 -1.81
N TRP A 102 18.44 4.61 -0.98
CA TRP A 102 18.90 4.47 0.40
C TRP A 102 17.94 3.70 1.32
N LEU A 103 16.64 3.61 0.97
CA LEU A 103 15.64 2.78 1.64
C LEU A 103 15.64 1.33 1.14
N LEU A 104 16.28 1.05 0.00
CA LEU A 104 16.25 -0.26 -0.65
C LEU A 104 17.38 -1.19 -0.24
N ARG A 105 18.18 -0.83 0.79
CA ARG A 105 19.24 -1.68 1.32
C ARG A 105 18.64 -2.91 2.01
N ARG A 106 18.43 -3.96 1.22
CA ARG A 106 18.03 -5.28 1.69
C ARG A 106 19.27 -6.05 2.12
N GLY A 107 19.20 -6.69 3.29
CA GLY A 107 20.09 -7.80 3.60
C GLY A 107 19.84 -8.97 2.63
N PRO A 108 20.71 -10.00 2.61
CA PRO A 108 20.48 -11.16 1.76
C PRO A 108 19.14 -11.81 2.08
N SER A 109 18.35 -12.13 1.05
CA SER A 109 17.15 -12.95 1.20
C SER A 109 17.55 -14.28 1.84
N ARG A 110 17.00 -14.60 3.01
CA ARG A 110 17.16 -15.91 3.64
C ARG A 110 15.84 -16.65 3.52
N LEU A 111 15.86 -17.77 2.79
CA LEU A 111 14.73 -18.68 2.75
C LEU A 111 14.62 -19.34 4.12
N LEU A 112 13.40 -19.39 4.65
CA LEU A 112 13.10 -20.25 5.79
C LEU A 112 13.29 -21.71 5.36
N PRO A 113 13.82 -22.58 6.23
CA PRO A 113 13.82 -24.01 5.99
C PRO A 113 12.39 -24.44 5.68
N VAL A 114 12.21 -25.22 4.61
CA VAL A 114 10.92 -25.86 4.34
C VAL A 114 10.80 -27.02 5.32
N PRO A 115 9.80 -27.02 6.23
CA PRO A 115 9.55 -28.18 7.07
C PRO A 115 9.24 -29.38 6.16
N ASP A 116 9.79 -30.55 6.47
CA ASP A 116 9.51 -31.82 5.78
C ASP A 116 10.01 -31.96 4.33
N VAL A 117 11.15 -31.36 3.99
CA VAL A 117 11.98 -31.86 2.87
C VAL A 117 12.93 -32.93 3.44
N PRO A 118 12.90 -34.19 2.95
CA PRO A 118 13.76 -35.26 3.45
C PRO A 118 15.26 -35.00 3.22
#